data_AF-A0A6C0GPL6-F1
#
_entry.id   AF-A0A6C0GPL6-F1
#
_cell.length_a   1.000
_cell.length_b   1.000
_cell.length_c   1.000
_cell.angle_alpha   90.00
_cell.angle_beta   90.00
_cell.angle_gamma   90.00
#
_symmetry.space_group_name_H-M   'P 1'
#
loop_
_entity.id
_entity.type
_entity.pdbx_description
1 polymer ?
#
loop_
_entity_poly.entity_id
_entity_poly.type
_entity_poly.pdbx_seq_one_letter_code
_entity_poly.pdbx_strand_id
1 'polypeptide(L)'
;MKEYRKLTNWTIVFNLLIVIGAGHGIGILSLIEVFLLPEILVDGLTFSFQSTYEKRLEVAALLSILGQCMLISSYFIKVDAIKLLIKIFSIGILWVGFIYLTYDFTSNSAANLSLITGIPFLIISLLLMVRQSIHFIIWKVETADSK
;
A
#
# COMPACT_ATOMS: atom_id res chain seq x y z
N MET A 1 -7.36 -20.47 -4.02
CA MET A 1 -5.98 -19.92 -4.15
C MET A 1 -5.76 -18.95 -5.33
N LYS A 2 -6.21 -19.23 -6.57
CA LYS A 2 -5.94 -18.36 -7.73
C LYS A 2 -6.57 -16.96 -7.64
N GLU A 3 -7.76 -16.83 -7.06
CA GLU A 3 -8.46 -15.54 -6.98
C GLU A 3 -7.82 -14.55 -6.00
N TYR A 4 -7.26 -15.02 -4.89
CA TYR A 4 -6.50 -14.18 -3.96
C TYR A 4 -5.23 -13.63 -4.59
N ARG A 5 -4.55 -14.43 -5.42
CA ARG A 5 -3.37 -13.98 -6.18
C ARG A 5 -3.73 -12.85 -7.15
N LYS A 6 -4.90 -12.95 -7.81
CA LYS A 6 -5.39 -11.88 -8.69
C LYS A 6 -5.61 -10.59 -7.91
N LEU A 7 -6.33 -10.64 -6.79
CA LEU A 7 -6.59 -9.45 -5.96
C LEU A 7 -5.29 -8.86 -5.39
N THR A 8 -4.37 -9.69 -4.92
CA THR A 8 -3.04 -9.24 -4.44
C THR A 8 -2.25 -8.54 -5.56
N ASN A 9 -2.22 -9.10 -6.77
CA ASN A 9 -1.57 -8.43 -7.91
C ASN A 9 -2.25 -7.12 -8.27
N TRP A 10 -3.59 -7.07 -8.30
CA TRP A 10 -4.32 -5.84 -8.57
C TRP A 10 -4.07 -4.77 -7.50
N THR A 11 -3.97 -5.13 -6.22
CA THR A 11 -3.60 -4.19 -5.15
C THR A 11 -2.24 -3.56 -5.43
N ILE A 12 -1.23 -4.37 -5.82
CA ILE A 12 0.11 -3.86 -6.16
C ILE A 12 0.04 -2.95 -7.38
N VAL A 13 -0.59 -3.40 -8.46
CA VAL A 13 -0.68 -2.62 -9.71
C VAL A 13 -1.39 -1.29 -9.49
N PHE A 14 -2.53 -1.26 -8.81
CA PHE A 14 -3.23 -0.01 -8.56
C PHE A 14 -2.49 0.91 -7.59
N ASN A 15 -1.69 0.37 -6.67
CA ASN A 15 -0.82 1.18 -5.82
C ASN A 15 0.31 1.83 -6.64
N LEU A 16 0.94 1.09 -7.56
CA LEU A 16 1.98 1.60 -8.47
C LEU A 16 1.47 2.70 -9.43
N LEU A 17 0.19 2.63 -9.79
CA LEU A 17 -0.48 3.53 -10.74
C LEU A 17 -1.08 4.78 -10.08
N ILE A 18 -0.94 4.97 -8.76
CA ILE A 18 -1.37 6.20 -8.10
C ILE A 18 -0.63 7.38 -8.74
N VAL A 19 -1.38 8.38 -9.17
CA VAL A 19 -0.85 9.54 -9.87
C VAL A 19 -0.50 10.61 -8.85
N ILE A 20 0.69 11.20 -8.98
CA ILE A 20 1.29 12.10 -8.02
C ILE A 20 1.69 13.39 -8.73
N GLY A 21 1.38 14.54 -8.12
CA GLY A 21 1.83 15.84 -8.61
C GLY A 21 3.06 16.30 -7.83
N ALA A 22 4.21 16.44 -8.47
CA ALA A 22 5.44 16.92 -7.81
C ALA A 22 5.95 18.17 -8.52
N GLY A 23 6.08 19.28 -7.78
CA GLY A 23 6.46 20.59 -8.32
C GLY A 23 5.60 21.06 -9.50
N HIS A 24 6.10 20.80 -10.72
CA HIS A 24 5.52 21.25 -12.00
C HIS A 24 5.07 20.10 -12.91
N GLY A 25 5.14 18.84 -12.44
CA GLY A 25 4.87 17.65 -13.25
C GLY A 25 3.90 16.68 -12.61
N ILE A 26 3.42 15.75 -13.44
CA ILE A 26 2.58 14.62 -13.02
C ILE A 26 3.41 13.34 -13.24
N GLY A 27 3.48 12.50 -12.23
CA GLY A 27 4.15 11.20 -12.28
C GLY A 27 3.26 10.09 -11.71
N ILE A 28 3.73 8.86 -11.80
CA ILE A 28 3.14 7.73 -11.09
C ILE A 28 4.01 7.37 -9.89
N LEU A 29 3.38 6.92 -8.80
CA LEU A 29 4.04 6.61 -7.53
C LEU A 29 5.24 5.70 -7.73
N SER A 30 5.09 4.67 -8.56
CA SER A 30 6.15 3.71 -8.87
C SER A 30 7.43 4.30 -9.50
N LEU A 31 7.31 5.33 -10.34
CA LEU A 31 8.50 5.99 -10.89
C LEU A 31 9.20 6.78 -9.79
N ILE A 32 8.41 7.49 -8.99
CA ILE A 32 8.91 8.32 -7.90
C ILE A 32 9.63 7.44 -6.87
N GLU A 33 9.06 6.30 -6.52
CA GLU A 33 9.67 5.28 -5.66
C GLU A 33 11.10 4.89 -6.09
N VAL A 34 11.33 4.68 -7.39
CA VAL A 34 12.65 4.31 -7.92
C VAL A 34 13.64 5.48 -7.88
N PHE A 35 13.17 6.69 -8.20
CA PHE A 35 14.04 7.88 -8.24
C PHE A 35 14.38 8.42 -6.84
N LEU A 36 13.49 8.26 -5.86
CA LEU A 36 13.70 8.75 -4.50
C LEU A 36 14.54 7.83 -3.62
N LEU A 37 14.69 6.56 -3.99
CA LEU A 37 15.47 5.58 -3.23
C LEU A 37 16.94 6.02 -3.02
N PRO A 38 17.68 6.47 -4.05
CA PRO A 38 19.04 6.98 -3.87
C PRO A 38 19.10 8.24 -3.01
N GLU A 39 18.15 9.16 -3.17
CA GLU A 39 18.11 10.45 -2.46
C GLU A 39 17.88 10.23 -0.95
N ILE A 40 16.93 9.37 -0.60
CA ILE A 40 16.65 8.96 0.78
C ILE A 40 17.88 8.32 1.46
N LEU A 41 18.66 7.53 0.72
CA LEU A 41 19.84 6.86 1.26
C LEU A 41 21.01 7.83 1.52
N VAL A 42 21.05 8.96 0.83
CA VAL A 42 22.13 9.97 0.95
C VAL A 42 21.77 11.05 1.97
N ASP A 43 20.58 11.62 1.87
CA ASP A 43 20.18 12.81 2.65
C ASP A 43 19.35 12.47 3.90
N GLY A 44 18.92 11.22 4.04
CA GLY A 44 18.11 10.74 5.17
C GLY A 44 16.62 11.13 5.07
N LEU A 45 15.81 10.62 6.02
CA LEU A 45 14.36 10.82 6.05
C LEU A 45 13.97 11.84 7.12
N THR A 46 13.24 12.88 6.71
CA THR A 46 12.60 13.82 7.64
C THR A 46 11.11 13.53 7.75
N PHE A 47 10.68 12.95 8.87
CA PHE A 47 9.26 12.68 9.15
C PHE A 47 8.57 13.91 9.71
N SER A 48 7.62 14.50 8.98
CA SER A 48 6.77 15.57 9.52
C SER A 48 5.43 15.62 8.79
N PHE A 49 4.33 15.41 9.52
CA PHE A 49 2.96 15.48 8.97
C PHE A 49 2.60 16.88 8.46
N GLN A 50 3.16 17.93 9.06
CA GLN A 50 2.94 19.34 8.68
C GLN A 50 3.90 19.82 7.60
N SER A 51 4.72 18.93 7.05
CA SER A 51 5.64 19.28 5.97
C SER A 51 4.92 19.47 4.63
N THR A 52 5.66 19.98 3.65
CA THR A 52 5.23 20.11 2.26
C THR A 52 4.84 18.75 1.66
N TYR A 53 3.95 18.77 0.67
CA TYR A 53 3.51 17.56 -0.04
C TYR A 53 4.69 16.71 -0.55
N GLU A 54 5.74 17.34 -1.07
CA GLU A 54 6.95 16.65 -1.56
C GLU A 54 7.63 15.83 -0.45
N LYS A 55 7.77 16.39 0.76
CA LYS A 55 8.30 15.65 1.91
C LYS A 55 7.39 14.53 2.37
N ARG A 56 6.06 14.72 2.26
CA ARG A 56 5.12 13.62 2.52
C ARG A 56 5.21 12.50 1.48
N LEU A 57 5.49 12.87 0.24
CA LEU A 57 5.68 11.95 -0.86
C LEU A 57 6.88 11.04 -0.66
N GLU A 58 8.02 11.55 -0.15
CA GLU A 58 9.21 10.72 0.13
C GLU A 58 8.89 9.59 1.11
N VAL A 59 8.22 9.92 2.22
CA VAL A 59 7.82 8.96 3.25
C VAL A 59 6.77 7.99 2.72
N ALA A 60 5.78 8.49 1.98
CA ALA A 60 4.73 7.67 1.39
C ALA A 60 5.29 6.67 0.37
N ALA A 61 6.25 7.09 -0.46
CA ALA A 61 6.94 6.23 -1.42
C ALA A 61 7.71 5.11 -0.71
N LEU A 62 8.43 5.43 0.37
CA LEU A 62 9.13 4.42 1.16
C LEU A 62 8.17 3.39 1.78
N LEU A 63 7.09 3.87 2.41
CA LEU A 63 6.06 2.99 2.98
C LEU A 63 5.39 2.14 1.90
N SER A 64 5.14 2.73 0.73
CA SER A 64 4.57 2.04 -0.42
C SER A 64 5.46 0.89 -0.90
N ILE A 65 6.75 1.15 -1.16
CA ILE A 65 7.73 0.10 -1.53
C ILE A 65 7.78 -0.98 -0.46
N LEU A 66 7.90 -0.60 0.81
CA LEU A 66 7.97 -1.55 1.92
C LEU A 66 6.74 -2.45 1.96
N GLY A 67 5.55 -1.86 1.88
CA GLY A 67 4.28 -2.59 1.89
C GLY A 67 4.15 -3.52 0.68
N GLN A 68 4.56 -3.09 -0.52
CA GLN A 68 4.55 -3.92 -1.72
C GLN A 68 5.52 -5.10 -1.62
N CYS A 69 6.75 -4.88 -1.16
CA CYS A 69 7.73 -5.94 -0.93
C CYS A 69 7.20 -6.98 0.05
N MET A 70 6.57 -6.55 1.15
CA MET A 70 5.95 -7.47 2.11
C MET A 70 4.76 -8.23 1.49
N LEU A 71 3.91 -7.57 0.69
CA LEU A 71 2.79 -8.20 0.01
C LEU A 71 3.27 -9.29 -0.96
N ILE A 72 4.36 -9.04 -1.70
CA ILE A 72 5.02 -9.99 -2.61
C ILE A 72 5.64 -11.15 -1.81
N SER A 73 6.31 -10.86 -0.69
CA SER A 73 6.93 -11.89 0.17
C SER A 73 5.92 -12.94 0.66
N SER A 74 4.64 -12.53 0.82
CA SER A 74 3.56 -13.43 1.23
C SER A 74 3.34 -14.62 0.29
N TYR A 75 3.78 -14.52 -0.98
CA TYR A 75 3.68 -15.64 -1.93
C TYR A 75 4.60 -16.81 -1.61
N PHE A 76 5.70 -16.56 -0.90
CA PHE A 76 6.69 -17.59 -0.57
C PHE A 76 6.39 -18.29 0.76
N ILE A 77 5.39 -17.81 1.51
CA ILE A 77 5.04 -18.34 2.82
C ILE A 77 4.06 -19.52 2.69
N LYS A 78 4.42 -20.64 3.31
CA LYS A 78 3.60 -21.86 3.28
C LYS A 78 2.50 -21.87 4.34
N VAL A 79 2.78 -21.31 5.52
CA VAL A 79 1.85 -21.29 6.67
C VAL A 79 0.76 -20.24 6.47
N ASP A 80 -0.50 -20.65 6.38
CA ASP A 80 -1.62 -19.76 6.02
C ASP A 80 -1.88 -18.65 7.06
N ALA A 81 -1.73 -18.94 8.35
CA ALA A 81 -1.86 -17.93 9.41
C ALA A 81 -0.80 -16.82 9.29
N ILE A 82 0.47 -17.18 9.06
CA ILE A 82 1.57 -16.23 8.89
C ILE A 82 1.39 -15.43 7.60
N LYS A 83 0.98 -16.10 6.52
CA LYS A 83 0.68 -15.46 5.23
C LYS A 83 -0.42 -14.40 5.38
N LEU A 84 -1.49 -14.71 6.12
CA LEU A 84 -2.55 -13.76 6.41
C LEU A 84 -2.02 -12.55 7.19
N LEU A 85 -1.26 -12.79 8.27
CA LEU A 85 -0.71 -11.73 9.11
C LEU A 85 0.18 -10.78 8.30
N ILE A 86 1.08 -11.33 7.48
CA ILE A 86 1.95 -10.51 6.63
C ILE A 86 1.14 -9.69 5.64
N LYS A 87 0.10 -10.26 5.02
CA LYS A 87 -0.74 -9.48 4.10
C LYS A 87 -1.53 -8.38 4.79
N ILE A 88 -2.10 -8.64 5.97
CA ILE A 88 -2.80 -7.61 6.75
C ILE A 88 -1.84 -6.48 7.09
N PHE A 89 -0.65 -6.81 7.60
CA PHE A 89 0.36 -5.83 7.96
C PHE A 89 0.85 -5.02 6.74
N SER A 90 1.06 -5.70 5.61
CA SER A 90 1.43 -5.07 4.34
C SER A 90 0.37 -4.08 3.86
N ILE A 91 -0.91 -4.47 3.86
CA ILE A 91 -2.02 -3.57 3.47
C ILE A 91 -2.10 -2.39 4.43
N GLY A 92 -1.92 -2.63 5.74
CA GLY A 92 -1.86 -1.58 6.74
C GLY A 92 -0.77 -0.53 6.45
N ILE A 93 0.44 -0.98 6.12
CA ILE A 93 1.53 -0.08 5.72
C ILE A 93 1.16 0.72 4.47
N LEU A 94 0.62 0.06 3.44
CA LEU A 94 0.21 0.75 2.20
C LEU A 94 -0.88 1.80 2.46
N TRP A 95 -1.84 1.52 3.33
CA TRP A 95 -2.87 2.47 3.74
C TRP A 95 -2.31 3.64 4.54
N VAL A 96 -1.39 3.38 5.49
CA VAL A 96 -0.74 4.45 6.24
C VAL A 96 0.04 5.36 5.30
N GLY A 97 0.82 4.80 4.37
CA GLY A 97 1.54 5.58 3.35
C GLY A 97 0.60 6.40 2.46
N PHE A 98 -0.52 5.81 2.04
CA PHE A 98 -1.53 6.50 1.24
C PHE A 98 -2.19 7.65 2.00
N ILE A 99 -2.64 7.42 3.24
CA ILE A 99 -3.25 8.46 4.09
C ILE A 99 -2.25 9.58 4.35
N TYR A 100 -0.98 9.23 4.59
CA TYR A 100 0.08 10.21 4.78
C TYR A 100 0.25 11.12 3.55
N LEU A 101 0.25 10.53 2.35
CA LEU A 101 0.34 11.25 1.08
C LEU A 101 -0.86 12.20 0.87
N THR A 102 -2.07 11.74 1.20
CA THR A 102 -3.32 12.46 0.91
C THR A 102 -3.83 13.29 2.09
N TYR A 103 -3.09 13.44 3.18
CA TYR A 103 -3.58 14.06 4.42
C TYR A 103 -4.18 15.47 4.21
N ASP A 104 -3.54 16.29 3.37
CA ASP A 104 -3.91 17.69 3.12
C ASP A 104 -4.64 17.87 1.77
N PHE A 105 -5.48 16.90 1.40
CA PHE A 105 -6.19 16.89 0.11
C PHE A 105 -7.16 18.07 -0.09
N THR A 106 -7.61 18.72 0.97
CA THR A 106 -8.52 19.88 0.90
C THR A 106 -7.80 21.15 0.47
N SER A 107 -6.51 21.29 0.85
CA SER A 107 -5.74 22.51 0.64
C SER A 107 -4.70 22.35 -0.47
N ASN A 108 -4.34 21.13 -0.83
CA ASN A 108 -3.31 20.82 -1.81
C ASN A 108 -3.86 20.01 -3.00
N SER A 109 -3.76 20.58 -4.21
CA SER A 109 -4.26 19.94 -5.44
C SER A 109 -3.53 18.65 -5.81
N ALA A 110 -2.24 18.52 -5.52
CA ALA A 110 -1.49 17.28 -5.75
C ALA A 110 -1.92 16.15 -4.80
N ALA A 111 -2.22 16.48 -3.54
CA ALA A 111 -2.81 15.54 -2.59
C ALA A 111 -4.21 15.11 -3.03
N ASN A 112 -5.04 16.03 -3.53
CA ASN A 112 -6.35 15.70 -4.09
C ASN A 112 -6.25 14.78 -5.32
N LEU A 113 -5.31 15.05 -6.23
CA LEU A 113 -5.07 14.21 -7.40
C LEU A 113 -4.65 12.78 -7.00
N SER A 114 -3.77 12.66 -6.02
CA SER A 114 -3.33 11.36 -5.46
C SER A 114 -4.49 10.61 -4.82
N LEU A 115 -5.36 11.34 -4.11
CA LEU A 115 -6.54 10.77 -3.49
C LEU A 115 -7.49 10.16 -4.52
N ILE A 116 -7.85 10.94 -5.55
CA ILE A 116 -8.79 10.51 -6.59
C ILE A 116 -8.24 9.31 -7.35
N THR A 117 -6.98 9.35 -7.75
CA THR A 117 -6.36 8.27 -8.53
C THR A 117 -6.02 7.04 -7.69
N GLY A 118 -5.93 7.19 -6.36
CA GLY A 118 -5.76 6.08 -5.42
C GLY A 118 -7.06 5.37 -5.01
N ILE A 119 -8.23 5.85 -5.41
CA ILE A 119 -9.52 5.17 -5.10
C ILE A 119 -9.55 3.71 -5.57
N PRO A 120 -9.13 3.36 -6.81
CA PRO A 120 -9.07 1.96 -7.25
C PRO A 120 -8.19 1.08 -6.35
N PHE A 121 -7.06 1.62 -5.88
CA PHE A 121 -6.18 0.94 -4.94
C PHE A 121 -6.89 0.67 -3.60
N LEU A 122 -7.58 1.67 -3.04
CA LEU A 122 -8.33 1.52 -1.79
C LEU A 122 -9.43 0.45 -1.91
N ILE A 123 -10.21 0.47 -2.99
CA ILE A 123 -11.30 -0.49 -3.19
C ILE A 123 -10.75 -1.92 -3.26
N ILE A 124 -9.71 -2.14 -4.09
CA ILE A 124 -9.17 -3.48 -4.28
C ILE A 124 -8.43 -3.99 -3.04
N SER A 125 -7.69 -3.13 -2.35
CA SER A 125 -7.01 -3.50 -1.09
C SER A 125 -8.01 -3.84 0.03
N LEU A 126 -9.11 -3.10 0.15
CA LEU A 126 -10.19 -3.40 1.09
C LEU A 126 -10.86 -4.74 0.77
N LEU A 127 -11.17 -4.99 -0.51
CA LEU A 127 -11.75 -6.25 -0.96
C LEU A 127 -10.81 -7.44 -0.66
N LEU A 128 -9.50 -7.26 -0.91
CA LEU A 128 -8.47 -8.24 -0.58
C LEU A 128 -8.42 -8.54 0.92
N MET A 129 -8.56 -7.53 1.77
CA MET A 129 -8.56 -7.68 3.23
C MET A 129 -9.80 -8.46 3.70
N VAL A 130 -10.99 -8.01 3.34
CA VAL A 130 -12.26 -8.64 3.75
C VAL A 130 -12.32 -10.10 3.31
N ARG A 131 -11.98 -10.38 2.05
CA ARG A 131 -12.08 -11.74 1.50
C ARG A 131 -11.14 -12.73 2.18
N GLN A 132 -9.98 -12.27 2.64
CA GLN A 132 -9.02 -13.11 3.34
C GLN A 132 -9.41 -13.34 4.79
N SER A 133 -9.91 -12.31 5.47
CA SER A 133 -10.42 -12.43 6.85
C SER A 133 -11.58 -13.43 6.93
N ILE A 134 -12.53 -13.39 5.99
CA ILE A 134 -13.67 -14.33 5.95
C ILE A 134 -13.18 -15.78 5.78
N HIS A 135 -12.27 -16.02 4.83
CA HIS A 135 -11.75 -17.37 4.59
C HIS A 135 -11.02 -17.93 5.82
N PHE A 136 -10.25 -17.09 6.52
CA PHE A 136 -9.57 -17.51 7.74
C PHE A 136 -10.54 -17.89 8.86
N ILE A 137 -11.63 -17.12 9.02
CA ILE A 137 -12.67 -17.42 10.01
C ILE A 137 -13.32 -18.77 9.69
N ILE A 138 -13.72 -19.02 8.44
CA ILE A 138 -14.35 -20.28 8.01
C ILE A 138 -13.41 -21.47 8.28
N TRP A 139 -12.15 -21.36 7.86
CA TRP A 139 -11.15 -22.42 8.10
C TRP A 139 -10.94 -22.72 9.59
N LYS A 140 -10.96 -21.67 10.43
CA LYS A 140 -10.82 -21.84 11.88
C LYS A 140 -12.04 -22.55 12.50
N VAL A 141 -13.25 -22.33 11.97
CA VAL A 141 -14.47 -23.01 12.41
C VAL A 141 -14.43 -24.49 12.01
N GLU A 142 -14.12 -24.82 10.75
CA GLU A 142 -14.06 -26.20 10.26
C GLU A 142 -13.03 -27.07 11.02
N THR A 143 -11.89 -26.48 11.38
CA THR A 143 -10.87 -27.19 12.15
C THR A 143 -11.24 -27.37 13.63
N ALA A 144 -12.11 -26.53 14.19
CA ALA A 144 -12.61 -26.66 15.55
C ALA A 144 -13.64 -27.79 15.67
N ASP A 145 -14.50 -27.99 14.66
CA ASP A 145 -15.50 -29.06 14.64
C ASP A 145 -14.90 -30.46 14.39
N SER A 146 -13.65 -30.52 13.91
CA SER A 146 -12.94 -31.77 13.62
C SER A 146 -12.19 -32.39 14.80
N LYS A 147 -12.26 -31.77 16.00
CA LYS A 147 -11.60 -32.21 17.23
C LYS A 147 -12.60 -32.59 18.30
#